data_AF-A0A5D4H0B4-F1
#
_entry.id   AF-A0A5D4H0B4-F1
#
_cell.length_a   1.000
_cell.length_b   1.000
_cell.length_c   1.000
_cell.angle_alpha   90.00
_cell.angle_beta   90.00
_cell.angle_gamma   90.00
#
_symmetry.space_group_name_H-M   'P 1'
#
loop_
_entity.id
_entity.type
_entity.pdbx_description
1 polymer ?
#
loop_
_entity_poly.entity_id
_entity_poly.type
_entity_poly.pdbx_seq_one_letter_code
_entity_poly.pdbx_strand_id
1 'polypeptide(L)'
;MFQIAAAILAGLMIVWTAVRGLRPRAGIFERLYSLTAGGWSAFGAAIYYPALLGRFAPAGLIHSHLAVTVFGFGLIALGVCGATIMLGDK
;
A
#
# COMPACT_ATOMS: atom_id res chain seq x y z
N MET A 1 2.47 -17.15 -15.18
CA MET A 1 3.22 -15.99 -15.71
C MET A 1 2.38 -14.71 -15.74
N PHE A 2 1.17 -14.70 -16.30
CA PHE A 2 0.34 -13.49 -16.42
C PHE A 2 -0.03 -12.84 -15.06
N GLN A 3 -0.34 -13.66 -14.05
CA GLN A 3 -0.69 -13.18 -12.69
C GLN A 3 0.46 -12.43 -12.00
N ILE A 4 1.70 -12.90 -12.18
CA ILE A 4 2.89 -12.25 -11.60
C ILE A 4 3.12 -10.90 -12.27
N ALA A 5 3.01 -10.84 -13.61
CA ALA A 5 3.13 -9.58 -14.34
C ALA A 5 2.05 -8.57 -13.93
N ALA A 6 0.81 -9.02 -13.76
CA ALA A 6 -0.30 -8.17 -13.29
C ALA A 6 -0.06 -7.64 -11.86
N ALA A 7 0.46 -8.48 -10.96
CA ALA A 7 0.80 -8.05 -9.60
C ALA A 7 1.93 -7.02 -9.58
N ILE A 8 2.96 -7.18 -10.43
CA ILE A 8 4.05 -6.21 -10.57
C ILE A 8 3.51 -4.87 -11.10
N LEU A 9 2.65 -4.91 -12.12
CA LEU A 9 1.99 -3.72 -12.67
C LEU A 9 1.13 -3.00 -11.62
N ALA A 10 0.32 -3.74 -10.85
CA ALA A 10 -0.48 -3.16 -9.78
C ALA A 10 0.41 -2.50 -8.71
N GLY A 11 1.51 -3.15 -8.33
CA GLY A 11 2.49 -2.59 -7.41
C GLY A 11 3.10 -1.28 -7.94
N LEU A 12 3.49 -1.25 -9.22
CA LEU A 12 4.01 -0.04 -9.86
C LEU A 12 2.98 1.10 -9.88
N MET A 13 1.70 0.80 -10.13
CA MET A 13 0.64 1.81 -10.11
C MET A 13 0.43 2.39 -8.71
N ILE A 14 0.46 1.55 -7.67
CA ILE A 14 0.36 2.00 -6.27
C ILE A 14 1.54 2.90 -5.90
N VAL A 15 2.76 2.51 -6.26
CA VAL A 15 3.96 3.31 -5.98
C VAL A 15 3.91 4.64 -6.73
N TRP A 16 3.57 4.63 -8.01
CA TRP A 16 3.47 5.83 -8.83
C TRP A 16 2.48 6.84 -8.25
N THR A 17 1.28 6.37 -7.88
CA THR A 17 0.23 7.21 -7.29
C THR A 17 0.62 7.76 -5.92
N ALA A 18 1.30 6.97 -5.10
CA ALA A 18 1.85 7.46 -3.83
C ALA A 18 2.90 8.56 -4.06
N VAL A 19 3.84 8.35 -4.98
CA VAL A 19 4.88 9.36 -5.31
C VAL A 19 4.26 10.66 -5.83
N ARG A 20 3.17 10.59 -6.60
CA ARG A 20 2.43 11.79 -7.04
C ARG A 20 1.91 12.59 -5.84
N GLY A 21 1.39 11.92 -4.82
CA GLY A 21 0.92 12.54 -3.58
C GLY A 21 1.98 13.25 -2.74
N LEU A 22 3.27 12.95 -2.97
CA LEU A 22 4.39 13.64 -2.31
C LEU A 22 4.78 14.95 -2.99
N ARG A 23 4.21 15.27 -4.16
CA ARG A 23 4.54 16.50 -4.88
C ARG A 23 4.00 17.73 -4.12
N PRO A 24 4.70 18.89 -4.16
CA PRO A 24 4.27 20.09 -3.45
C PRO A 24 2.86 20.57 -3.85
N ARG A 25 2.50 20.39 -5.13
CA ARG A 25 1.20 20.76 -5.71
C ARG A 25 0.16 19.62 -5.70
N ALA A 26 0.42 18.53 -5.00
CA ALA A 26 -0.50 17.39 -4.97
C ALA A 26 -1.82 17.76 -4.26
N GLY A 27 -2.93 17.28 -4.82
CA GLY A 27 -4.26 17.47 -4.24
C GLY A 27 -4.40 16.79 -2.88
N ILE A 28 -5.41 17.20 -2.09
CA ILE A 28 -5.66 16.63 -0.75
C ILE A 28 -5.81 15.09 -0.81
N PHE A 29 -6.48 14.59 -1.85
CA PHE A 29 -6.73 13.15 -2.04
C PHE A 29 -5.46 12.38 -2.42
N GLU A 30 -4.59 12.95 -3.25
CA GLU A 30 -3.31 12.33 -3.59
C GLU A 30 -2.39 12.25 -2.36
N ARG A 31 -2.37 13.31 -1.53
CA ARG A 31 -1.61 13.33 -0.26
C ARG A 31 -2.13 12.28 0.73
N LEU A 32 -3.44 12.20 0.91
CA LEU A 32 -4.06 11.21 1.79
C LEU A 32 -3.76 9.79 1.29
N TYR A 33 -3.86 9.57 -0.03
CA TYR A 33 -3.48 8.30 -0.65
C TYR A 33 -2.02 7.95 -0.35
N SER A 34 -1.08 8.89 -0.53
CA SER A 34 0.33 8.65 -0.25
C SER A 34 0.61 8.33 1.22
N LEU A 35 -0.09 8.98 2.16
CA LEU A 35 0.00 8.66 3.59
C LEU A 35 -0.53 7.24 3.87
N THR A 36 -1.69 6.89 3.31
CA THR A 36 -2.27 5.56 3.50
C THR A 36 -1.40 4.46 2.88
N ALA A 37 -0.87 4.66 1.67
CA ALA A 37 0.02 3.71 1.00
C ALA A 37 1.34 3.51 1.78
N GLY A 38 1.91 4.60 2.32
CA GLY A 38 3.10 4.54 3.18
C GLY A 38 2.82 3.81 4.50
N GLY A 39 1.72 4.11 5.17
CA GLY A 39 1.28 3.43 6.38
C GLY A 39 1.02 1.93 6.17
N TRP A 40 0.39 1.58 5.04
CA TRP A 40 0.13 0.19 4.69
C TRP A 40 1.41 -0.58 4.37
N SER A 41 2.39 0.08 3.73
CA SER A 41 3.72 -0.49 3.50
C SER A 41 4.46 -0.76 4.81
N ALA A 42 4.36 0.16 5.78
CA ALA A 42 4.93 -0.05 7.12
C ALA A 42 4.24 -1.21 7.86
N PHE A 43 2.91 -1.35 7.71
CA PHE A 43 2.15 -2.49 8.24
C PHE A 43 2.61 -3.81 7.62
N GLY A 44 2.75 -3.88 6.29
CA GLY A 44 3.31 -5.04 5.59
C GLY A 44 4.72 -5.38 6.08
N ALA A 45 5.59 -4.38 6.18
CA ALA A 45 6.95 -4.56 6.70
C ALA A 45 6.96 -5.04 8.16
N ALA A 46 6.02 -4.62 9.00
CA ALA A 46 5.87 -5.10 10.37
C ALA A 46 5.43 -6.58 10.45
N ILE A 47 4.66 -7.08 9.47
CA ILE A 47 4.25 -8.49 9.38
C ILE A 47 5.44 -9.38 8.98
N TYR A 48 6.19 -8.98 7.95
CA TYR A 48 7.27 -9.79 7.36
C TYR A 48 8.64 -9.61 8.04
N TYR A 49 8.92 -8.42 8.58
CA TYR A 49 10.19 -8.08 9.25
C TYR A 49 9.96 -7.59 10.69
N PRO A 50 9.40 -8.43 11.56
CA PRO A 50 9.09 -8.07 12.94
C PRO A 50 10.36 -7.71 13.74
N ALA A 51 11.55 -8.22 13.38
CA ALA A 51 12.80 -7.88 14.05
C ALA A 51 13.25 -6.43 13.83
N LEU A 52 12.88 -5.82 12.69
CA LEU A 52 13.24 -4.43 12.33
C LEU A 52 12.17 -3.42 12.78
N LEU A 53 10.90 -3.84 12.83
CA LEU A 53 9.74 -2.96 13.08
C LEU A 53 8.87 -3.40 14.26
N GLY A 54 9.34 -4.35 15.07
CA GLY A 54 8.58 -5.00 16.14
C GLY A 54 8.05 -4.08 17.23
N ARG A 55 8.56 -2.85 17.33
CA ARG A 55 8.03 -1.82 18.24
C ARG A 55 6.69 -1.24 17.75
N PHE A 56 6.41 -1.33 16.46
CA PHE A 56 5.14 -0.90 15.83
C PHE A 56 4.21 -2.07 15.50
N ALA A 57 4.73 -3.31 15.54
CA ALA A 57 3.91 -4.51 15.36
C ALA A 57 3.13 -4.80 16.65
N PRO A 58 1.78 -4.84 16.63
CA PRO A 58 1.03 -5.30 17.79
C PRO A 58 1.45 -6.73 18.17
N ALA A 59 1.87 -6.90 19.42
CA ALA A 59 2.38 -8.15 19.96
C ALA A 59 1.35 -9.27 19.73
N GLY A 60 1.73 -10.29 18.95
CA GLY A 60 0.88 -11.46 18.64
C GLY A 60 0.35 -11.56 17.20
N LEU A 61 0.54 -10.56 16.35
CA LEU A 61 0.10 -10.58 14.93
C LEU A 61 1.18 -11.02 13.92
N ILE A 62 2.38 -11.30 14.42
CA ILE A 62 3.53 -11.74 13.61
C ILE A 62 3.17 -13.04 12.88
N HIS A 63 3.16 -13.00 11.55
CA HIS A 63 2.82 -14.14 10.69
C HIS A 63 1.44 -14.80 10.96
N SER A 64 0.47 -14.08 11.51
CA SER A 64 -0.90 -14.60 11.58
C SER A 64 -1.54 -14.59 10.18
N HIS A 65 -2.25 -15.67 9.83
CA HIS A 65 -2.97 -15.74 8.56
C HIS A 65 -3.93 -14.56 8.39
N LEU A 66 -4.60 -14.13 9.47
CA LEU A 66 -5.51 -13.00 9.46
C LEU A 66 -4.81 -11.69 9.07
N ALA A 67 -3.62 -11.41 9.60
CA ALA A 67 -2.86 -10.20 9.27
C ALA A 67 -2.49 -10.15 7.78
N VAL A 68 -2.04 -11.28 7.23
CA VAL A 68 -1.68 -11.38 5.80
C VAL A 68 -2.92 -11.19 4.92
N THR A 69 -4.06 -11.77 5.31
CA THR A 69 -5.32 -11.60 4.57
C THR A 69 -5.81 -10.16 4.60
N VAL A 70 -5.80 -9.50 5.76
CA VAL A 70 -6.17 -8.08 5.91
C VAL A 70 -5.22 -7.19 5.09
N PHE A 71 -3.91 -7.47 5.16
CA PHE A 71 -2.92 -6.75 4.37
C PHE A 71 -3.20 -6.88 2.86
N GLY A 72 -3.48 -8.10 2.38
CA GLY A 72 -3.83 -8.39 1.00
C GLY A 72 -5.08 -7.65 0.53
N PHE A 73 -6.15 -7.63 1.33
CA PHE A 73 -7.36 -6.84 1.00
C PHE A 73 -7.07 -5.34 0.92
N GLY A 74 -6.21 -4.81 1.81
CA GLY A 74 -5.81 -3.41 1.74
C GLY A 74 -4.96 -3.08 0.51
N LEU A 75 -4.11 -4.01 0.03
CA LEU A 75 -3.39 -3.83 -1.24
C LEU A 75 -4.36 -3.77 -2.43
N ILE A 76 -5.41 -4.59 -2.42
CA ILE A 76 -6.46 -4.55 -3.46
C ILE A 76 -7.17 -3.19 -3.42
N ALA A 77 -7.56 -2.72 -2.24
CA ALA A 77 -8.22 -1.43 -2.07
C ALA A 77 -7.32 -0.26 -2.53
N LEU A 78 -6.04 -0.27 -2.16
CA LEU A 78 -5.05 0.71 -2.62
C LEU A 78 -4.89 0.67 -4.14
N GLY A 79 -4.81 -0.52 -4.74
CA GLY A 79 -4.76 -0.68 -6.20
C GLY A 79 -5.97 -0.06 -6.91
N VAL A 80 -7.17 -0.31 -6.39
CA VAL A 80 -8.41 0.27 -6.93
C VAL A 80 -8.43 1.79 -6.78
N CYS A 81 -8.17 2.30 -5.57
CA CYS A 81 -8.15 3.75 -5.31
C CYS A 81 -7.08 4.47 -6.13
N GLY A 82 -5.88 3.91 -6.24
CA GLY A 82 -4.80 4.45 -7.07
C GLY A 82 -5.20 4.51 -8.53
N ALA A 83 -5.80 3.44 -9.07
CA ALA A 83 -6.33 3.44 -10.43
C ALA A 83 -7.43 4.49 -10.63
N THR A 84 -8.34 4.68 -9.67
CA THR A 84 -9.38 5.71 -9.74
C THR A 84 -8.77 7.12 -9.77
N ILE A 85 -7.76 7.40 -8.95
CA ILE A 85 -7.05 8.69 -8.95
C ILE A 85 -6.36 8.91 -10.30
N MET A 86 -5.74 7.88 -10.89
CA MET A 86 -5.11 8.00 -12.22
C MET A 86 -6.12 8.23 -13.35
N LEU A 87 -7.33 7.65 -13.24
CA LEU A 87 -8.37 7.77 -14.27
C LEU A 87 -9.22 9.05 -14.15
N GLY A 88 -9.41 9.55 -12.92
CA GLY A 88 -10.18 10.76 -12.61
C GLY A 88 -9.43 12.07 -12.85
N ASP A 89 -8.16 12.01 -13.22
CA ASP A 89 -7.28 13.14 -13.50
C ASP A 89 -7.50 13.72 -14.93
N LYS A 90 -8.77 13.86 -15.33
CA LYS A 90 -9.21 14.39 -16.63
C LYS A 90 -9.88 15.75 -16.47
#